data_AF-A0A6G1A423-F1
#
_entry.id   AF-A0A6G1A423-F1
#
_cell.length_a   1.000
_cell.length_b   1.000
_cell.length_c   1.000
_cell.angle_alpha   90.00
_cell.angle_beta   90.00
_cell.angle_gamma   90.00
#
_symmetry.space_group_name_H-M   'P 1'
#
loop_
_entity.id
_entity.type
_entity.pdbx_description
1 polymer ?
#
loop_
_entity_poly.entity_id
_entity_poly.type
_entity_poly.pdbx_seq_one_letter_code
_entity_poly.pdbx_strand_id
1 'polypeptide(L)'
;NQLKITWRSNSKAWVTRSFFAEWINELSSPAVKNYLFAKSLPLKALLVMDNASVQPPGFEDDLLEEFEFIKVKFLPPNATPILWAMDQQVILYFKKLYSRAVSQQ
;
A
#
# COMPACT_ATOMS: atom_id res chain seq x y z
N ASN A 1 6.84 -7.91 -21.08
CA ASN A 1 6.70 -7.04 -19.89
C ASN A 1 5.99 -7.80 -18.79
N GLN A 2 6.73 -8.27 -17.78
CA GLN A 2 6.17 -8.97 -16.62
C GLN A 2 6.21 -8.01 -15.44
N LEU A 3 5.06 -7.61 -14.93
CA LEU A 3 5.00 -6.83 -13.70
C LEU A 3 5.41 -7.75 -12.56
N LYS A 4 6.46 -7.37 -11.80
CA LYS A 4 6.89 -8.08 -10.60
C LYS A 4 5.87 -7.84 -9.49
N ILE A 5 4.75 -8.56 -9.55
CA ILE A 5 3.65 -8.47 -8.58
C ILE A 5 3.60 -9.78 -7.80
N THR A 6 3.58 -9.68 -6.48
CA THR A 6 3.30 -10.83 -5.60
C THR A 6 1.79 -10.95 -5.43
N TRP A 7 1.23 -12.10 -5.79
CA TRP A 7 -0.20 -12.40 -5.60
C TRP A 7 -0.42 -13.36 -4.44
N ARG A 8 -1.42 -13.06 -3.60
CA ARG A 8 -1.90 -13.93 -2.52
C ARG A 8 -3.42 -14.01 -2.62
N SER A 9 -3.99 -15.21 -2.51
CA SER A 9 -5.44 -15.41 -2.47
C SER A 9 -5.92 -15.49 -1.02
N ASN A 10 -7.12 -14.98 -0.77
CA ASN A 10 -7.78 -15.08 0.53
C ASN A 10 -9.27 -15.35 0.34
N SER A 11 -9.79 -16.38 1.02
CA SER A 11 -11.22 -16.70 1.02
C SER A 11 -12.07 -15.60 1.67
N LYS A 12 -11.47 -14.77 2.53
CA LYS A 12 -12.17 -13.66 3.16
C LYS A 12 -12.35 -12.44 2.24
N ALA A 13 -11.84 -12.41 1.00
CA ALA A 13 -11.96 -11.27 0.07
C ALA A 13 -11.42 -9.89 0.57
N TRP A 14 -10.77 -9.84 1.73
CA TRP A 14 -10.17 -8.64 2.34
C TRP A 14 -8.70 -8.90 2.72
N VAL A 15 -7.91 -7.84 2.94
CA VAL A 15 -6.55 -7.96 3.49
C VAL A 15 -6.64 -8.29 4.99
N THR A 16 -5.92 -9.32 5.45
CA THR A 16 -5.85 -9.68 6.87
C THR A 16 -4.65 -9.01 7.54
N ARG A 17 -4.64 -9.00 8.89
CA ARG A 17 -3.47 -8.56 9.67
C ARG A 17 -2.19 -9.26 9.22
N SER A 18 -2.24 -10.58 9.11
CA SER A 18 -1.08 -11.38 8.70
C SER A 18 -0.56 -11.01 7.31
N PHE A 19 -1.46 -10.78 6.34
CA PHE A 19 -1.04 -10.43 4.98
C PHE A 19 -0.41 -9.05 4.90
N PHE A 20 -0.95 -8.08 5.64
CA PHE A 20 -0.31 -6.78 5.67
C PHE A 20 1.02 -6.83 6.42
N ALA A 21 1.12 -7.55 7.55
CA ALA A 21 2.39 -7.71 8.26
C ALA A 21 3.48 -8.34 7.38
N GLU A 22 3.14 -9.39 6.63
CA GLU A 22 4.02 -9.99 5.61
C GLU A 22 4.38 -8.95 4.54
N TRP A 23 3.38 -8.28 3.95
CA TRP A 23 3.61 -7.31 2.89
C TRP A 23 4.48 -6.13 3.33
N ILE A 24 4.23 -5.54 4.50
CA ILE A 24 4.96 -4.37 4.95
C ILE A 24 6.40 -4.73 5.32
N ASN A 25 6.64 -5.85 5.99
CA ASN A 25 7.98 -6.21 6.45
C ASN A 25 8.83 -6.86 5.34
N GLU A 26 8.24 -7.72 4.51
CA GLU A 26 9.02 -8.52 3.54
C GLU A 26 9.15 -7.84 2.17
N LEU A 27 8.18 -7.01 1.78
CA LEU A 27 8.12 -6.45 0.42
C LEU A 27 8.23 -4.93 0.41
N SER A 28 7.36 -4.24 1.17
CA SER A 28 7.21 -2.78 1.08
C SER A 28 8.38 -2.05 1.74
N SER A 29 8.68 -2.34 3.01
CA SER A 29 9.72 -1.64 3.77
C SER A 29 11.12 -1.79 3.17
N PRO A 30 11.55 -2.98 2.72
CA PRO A 30 12.83 -3.14 2.01
C PRO A 30 12.87 -2.31 0.71
N ALA A 31 11.78 -2.27 -0.05
CA ALA A 31 11.71 -1.49 -1.28
C ALA A 31 11.80 0.02 -1.00
N VAL A 32 11.11 0.51 0.03
CA VAL A 32 11.18 1.91 0.46
C VAL A 32 12.57 2.27 0.97
N LYS A 33 13.19 1.42 1.80
CA LYS A 33 14.56 1.60 2.30
C LYS A 33 15.57 1.73 1.15
N ASN A 34 15.48 0.82 0.18
CA ASN A 34 16.32 0.85 -1.02
C ASN A 34 16.10 2.11 -1.86
N TYR A 35 14.84 2.54 -2.03
CA TYR A 35 14.54 3.77 -2.75
C TYR A 35 15.13 5.01 -2.07
N LEU A 36 14.96 5.14 -0.74
CA LEU A 36 15.50 6.26 0.03
C LEU A 36 17.02 6.29 -0.06
N PHE A 37 17.67 5.14 0.08
CA PHE A 37 19.12 5.01 -0.08
C PHE A 37 19.58 5.43 -1.48
N ALA A 38 18.94 4.90 -2.53
CA ALA A 38 19.28 5.21 -3.93
C ALA A 38 19.06 6.69 -4.30
N LYS A 39 18.20 7.40 -3.56
CA LYS A 39 17.95 8.84 -3.72
C LYS A 39 18.72 9.71 -2.74
N SER A 40 19.58 9.11 -1.90
CA SER A 40 20.29 9.81 -0.83
C SER A 40 19.34 10.61 0.09
N LEU A 41 18.15 10.07 0.32
CA LEU A 41 17.13 10.66 1.19
C LEU A 41 17.25 10.13 2.62
N PRO A 42 16.84 10.90 3.64
CA PRO A 42 16.78 10.41 5.01
C PRO A 42 15.88 9.17 5.13
N LEU A 43 16.23 8.26 6.05
CA LEU A 43 15.35 7.16 6.46
C LEU A 43 14.17 7.72 7.27
N LYS A 44 13.18 8.25 6.56
CA LYS A 44 11.88 8.71 7.09
C LYS A 44 10.83 8.51 6.01
N ALA A 45 9.76 7.81 6.34
CA ALA A 45 8.62 7.64 5.46
C ALA A 45 7.30 7.70 6.24
N LEU A 46 6.24 8.11 5.56
CA LEU A 46 4.88 8.12 6.09
C LEU A 46 4.00 7.28 5.17
N LEU A 47 3.52 6.15 5.67
CA LEU A 47 2.51 5.34 5.01
C LEU A 47 1.13 5.82 5.44
N VAL A 48 0.39 6.41 4.50
CA VAL A 48 -0.99 6.85 4.74
C VAL A 48 -1.94 5.78 4.21
N MET A 49 -2.77 5.22 5.09
CA MET A 49 -3.77 4.21 4.76
C MET A 49 -5.19 4.75 4.90
N ASP A 50 -6.11 4.16 4.14
CA ASP A 50 -7.53 4.35 4.38
C ASP A 50 -7.92 3.76 5.74
N ASN A 51 -8.88 4.37 6.40
CA ASN A 51 -9.51 3.78 7.58
C ASN A 51 -10.67 2.91 7.11
N ALA A 52 -10.32 1.79 6.47
CA ALA A 52 -11.28 0.75 6.19
C ALA A 52 -11.67 0.08 7.52
N SER A 53 -12.96 -0.14 7.74
CA SER A 53 -13.57 -0.71 8.95
C SER A 53 -13.09 -2.13 9.34
N VAL A 54 -12.07 -2.64 8.66
CA VAL A 54 -11.53 -4.01 8.77
C VAL A 54 -10.09 -4.01 9.26
N GLN A 55 -9.47 -2.85 9.53
CA GLN A 55 -8.11 -2.80 10.07
C GLN A 55 -8.09 -3.18 11.56
N PRO A 56 -7.37 -4.25 11.93
CA PRO A 56 -7.25 -4.62 13.33
C PRO A 56 -6.40 -3.60 14.08
N PRO A 57 -6.79 -3.24 15.32
CA PRO A 57 -5.97 -2.37 16.18
C PRO A 57 -4.59 -2.99 16.45
N GLY A 58 -3.58 -2.14 16.63
CA GLY A 58 -2.19 -2.56 16.92
C GLY A 58 -1.37 -2.90 15.67
N PHE A 59 -1.74 -2.37 14.51
CA PHE A 59 -1.01 -2.63 13.26
C PHE A 59 0.44 -2.10 13.29
N GLU A 60 0.66 -0.97 13.96
CA GLU A 60 2.01 -0.41 14.13
C GLU A 60 2.94 -1.38 14.88
N ASP A 61 2.40 -2.25 15.73
CA ASP A 61 3.16 -3.24 16.51
C ASP A 61 3.67 -4.41 15.66
N ASP A 62 3.14 -4.60 14.45
CA ASP A 62 3.57 -5.68 13.55
C ASP A 62 4.81 -5.29 12.72
N LEU A 63 5.25 -4.04 12.80
CA LEU A 63 6.41 -3.55 12.06
C LEU A 63 7.71 -3.99 12.76
N LEU A 64 8.66 -4.54 12.02
CA LEU A 64 9.98 -4.86 12.59
C LEU A 64 10.73 -3.59 13.01
N GLU A 65 11.50 -3.68 14.09
CA GLU A 65 12.28 -2.56 14.66
C GLU A 65 13.16 -1.85 13.61
N GLU A 66 13.73 -2.60 12.66
CA GLU A 66 14.56 -2.02 11.59
C GLU A 66 13.79 -1.13 10.59
N PHE A 67 12.45 -1.17 10.63
CA PHE A 67 11.54 -0.43 9.75
C PHE A 67 10.78 0.67 10.48
N GLU A 68 11.05 0.95 11.75
CA GLU A 68 10.43 2.05 12.54
C GLU A 68 10.55 3.45 11.91
N PHE A 69 11.43 3.62 10.91
CA PHE A 69 11.49 4.84 10.11
C PHE A 69 10.22 5.09 9.27
N ILE A 70 9.38 4.07 9.09
CA ILE A 70 8.09 4.15 8.42
C ILE A 70 7.01 4.36 9.49
N LYS A 71 6.41 5.54 9.50
CA LYS A 71 5.25 5.82 10.33
C LYS A 71 3.99 5.48 9.56
N VAL A 72 3.06 4.79 10.19
CA VAL A 72 1.75 4.52 9.62
C VAL A 72 0.76 5.55 10.14
N LYS A 73 -0.10 6.07 9.27
CA LYS A 73 -1.24 6.92 9.68
C LYS A 73 -2.47 6.55 8.90
N PHE A 74 -3.60 6.58 9.59
CA PHE A 74 -4.91 6.30 9.02
C PHE A 74 -5.66 7.59 8.75
N LEU A 75 -6.35 7.65 7.62
CA LEU A 75 -7.27 8.75 7.33
C LEU A 75 -8.49 8.70 8.27
N PRO A 76 -9.23 9.81 8.41
CA PRO A 76 -10.48 9.80 9.16
C PRO A 76 -11.48 8.79 8.56
N PRO A 77 -12.33 8.15 9.39
CA PRO A 77 -13.42 7.33 8.89
C PRO A 77 -14.34 8.17 7.99
N ASN A 78 -14.83 7.58 6.89
CA ASN A 78 -15.65 8.26 5.87
C ASN A 78 -14.94 9.39 5.08
N ALA A 79 -13.60 9.39 5.02
CA ALA A 79 -12.88 10.22 4.06
C ALA A 79 -13.42 9.93 2.65
N THR A 80 -14.05 10.92 2.02
CA THR A 80 -14.60 10.80 0.66
C THR A 80 -13.49 10.36 -0.31
N PRO A 81 -13.76 9.55 -1.36
CA PRO A 81 -12.75 9.15 -2.36
C PRO A 81 -11.97 10.30 -3.02
N ILE A 82 -12.45 11.54 -2.89
CA ILE A 82 -11.73 12.77 -3.25
C ILE A 82 -10.41 12.93 -2.48
N LEU A 83 -10.34 12.46 -1.24
CA LEU A 83 -9.15 12.54 -0.39
C LEU A 83 -8.13 11.43 -0.70
N TRP A 84 -8.53 10.40 -1.44
CA TRP A 84 -7.66 9.27 -1.76
C TRP A 84 -6.88 9.54 -3.04
N ALA A 85 -5.61 9.94 -2.89
CA ALA A 85 -4.71 10.17 -4.02
C ALA A 85 -4.59 8.93 -4.94
N MET A 86 -4.70 7.73 -4.35
CA MET A 86 -4.74 6.47 -5.09
C MET A 86 -5.96 6.38 -6.01
N ASP A 87 -7.16 6.72 -5.53
CA ASP A 87 -8.40 6.66 -6.32
C ASP A 87 -8.45 7.73 -7.40
N GLN A 88 -8.06 8.98 -7.07
CA GLN A 88 -8.14 10.10 -8.01
C GLN A 88 -7.16 9.97 -9.18
N GLN A 89 -5.97 9.43 -8.95
CA GLN A 89 -4.91 9.41 -9.95
C GLN A 89 -4.63 8.00 -10.44
N VAL A 90 -4.06 7.17 -9.56
CA VAL A 90 -3.48 5.88 -9.95
C VAL A 90 -4.57 4.93 -10.46
N ILE A 91 -5.63 4.71 -9.68
CA ILE A 91 -6.71 3.79 -10.01
C ILE A 91 -7.52 4.31 -11.20
N LEU A 92 -7.88 5.60 -11.21
CA LEU A 92 -8.61 6.21 -12.32
C LEU A 92 -7.84 6.06 -13.64
N TYR A 93 -6.54 6.40 -13.63
CA TYR A 93 -5.71 6.33 -14.83
C TYR A 93 -5.49 4.88 -15.26
N PHE A 94 -5.24 3.98 -14.31
CA PHE A 94 -5.10 2.55 -14.57
C PHE A 94 -6.38 1.98 -15.22
N LYS A 95 -7.56 2.26 -14.65
CA LYS A 95 -8.86 1.85 -15.23
C LYS A 95 -9.02 2.37 -16.65
N LYS A 96 -8.72 3.66 -16.89
CA LYS A 96 -8.81 4.27 -18.21
C LYS A 96 -7.90 3.60 -19.24
N LEU A 97 -6.65 3.32 -18.87
CA LEU A 97 -5.70 2.62 -19.74
C LEU A 97 -6.13 1.18 -20.00
N TYR A 98 -6.55 0.46 -18.97
CA TYR A 98 -7.00 -0.92 -19.07
C TYR A 98 -8.24 -1.04 -19.97
N SER A 99 -9.26 -0.19 -19.76
CA SER A 99 -10.46 -0.17 -20.60
C SER A 99 -10.13 0.09 -22.07
N ARG A 100 -9.18 0.98 -22.37
CA ARG A 100 -8.71 1.22 -23.75
C ARG A 100 -8.04 -0.01 -24.35
N ALA A 101 -7.15 -0.66 -23.59
CA ALA A 101 -6.45 -1.84 -24.07
C ALA A 101 -7.41 -3.01 -24.35
N VAL A 102 -8.43 -3.20 -23.51
CA VAL A 102 -9.43 -4.26 -23.68
C VAL A 102 -10.44 -3.92 -24.78
N SER A 103 -10.79 -2.65 -24.98
CA SER A 103 -11.74 -2.24 -26.05
C SER A 103 -11.12 -2.17 -27.45
N GLN A 104 -9.80 -2.33 -27.56
CA GLN A 104 -9.06 -2.39 -28.84
C GLN A 104 -8.72 -3.84 -29.26
N GLN A 105 -9.25 -4.83 -28.55
CA GLN A 105 -9.29 -6.24 -28.95
C GLN A 105 -10.68 -6.58 -29.49
#